data_AF-A0A661QV79-F1
#
_entry.id   AF-A0A661QV79-F1
#
_cell.length_a   1.000
_cell.length_b   1.000
_cell.length_c   1.000
_cell.angle_alpha   90.00
_cell.angle_beta   90.00
_cell.angle_gamma   90.00
#
_symmetry.space_group_name_H-M   'P 1'
#
loop_
_entity.id
_entity.type
_entity.pdbx_description
1 polymer ?
#
loop_
_entity_poly.entity_id
_entity_poly.type
_entity_poly.pdbx_seq_one_letter_code
_entity_poly.pdbx_strand_id
1 'polypeptide(L)' 'MKFLIAEQNIGNDATKEQAERLIELLRKKGWDVEYGIGRNVATDVSEFGQEEKIQEAFADDFMLCISQMEEDML' A
#
# COMPACT_ATOMS: atom_id res chain seq x y z
N MET A 1 9.95 -4.19 -4.18
CA MET A 1 9.03 -3.65 -5.16
C MET A 1 8.46 -2.42 -4.53
N LYS A 2 8.52 -1.30 -5.22
CA LYS A 2 7.97 -0.05 -4.73
C LYS A 2 6.52 0.08 -5.13
N PHE A 3 5.67 0.31 -4.14
CA PHE A 3 4.24 0.54 -4.32
C PHE A 3 3.93 2.03 -4.20
N LEU A 4 3.03 2.51 -5.06
CA LEU A 4 2.58 3.90 -5.06
C LEU A 4 1.11 3.92 -4.64
N ILE A 5 0.82 4.65 -3.56
CA ILE A 5 -0.53 4.77 -3.00
C ILE A 5 -0.94 6.23 -3.02
N ALA A 6 -2.14 6.47 -3.50
CA ALA A 6 -2.85 7.73 -3.39
C ALA A 6 -4.28 7.48 -2.88
N GLU A 7 -5.02 8.55 -2.63
CA GLU A 7 -6.39 8.56 -2.14
C GLU A 7 -7.30 7.64 -2.97
N GLN A 8 -7.13 7.66 -4.29
CA GLN A 8 -7.89 6.84 -5.25
C GLN A 8 -7.72 5.32 -5.05
N ASN A 9 -6.68 4.86 -4.36
CA ASN A 9 -6.50 3.45 -4.03
C ASN A 9 -7.37 3.02 -2.84
N ILE A 10 -7.80 3.98 -2.02
CA ILE A 10 -8.60 3.77 -0.81
C ILE A 10 -10.08 3.92 -1.16
N GLY A 11 -10.44 5.01 -1.84
CA GLY A 11 -11.81 5.30 -2.21
C GLY A 11 -11.98 6.72 -2.77
N ASN A 12 -13.12 7.01 -3.37
CA ASN A 12 -13.37 8.29 -4.06
C ASN A 12 -13.37 9.50 -3.11
N ASP A 13 -13.70 9.30 -1.83
CA ASP A 13 -13.79 10.36 -0.82
C ASP A 13 -12.59 10.35 0.15
N ALA A 14 -11.56 9.55 -0.14
CA ALA A 14 -10.40 9.46 0.73
C ALA A 14 -9.57 10.77 0.73
N THR A 15 -9.05 11.16 1.89
CA THR A 15 -8.19 12.34 2.02
C THR A 15 -6.71 11.97 1.93
N LYS A 16 -5.88 12.98 1.66
CA LYS A 16 -4.42 12.81 1.66
C LYS A 16 -3.90 12.29 2.99
N GLU A 17 -4.46 12.75 4.11
CA GLU A 17 -4.09 12.27 5.44
C GLU A 17 -4.40 10.78 5.61
N GLN A 18 -5.51 10.29 5.06
CA GLN A 18 -5.83 8.86 5.06
C GLN A 18 -4.83 8.07 4.20
N ALA A 19 -4.45 8.58 3.03
CA ALA A 19 -3.42 7.96 2.20
C ALA A 19 -2.05 7.91 2.92
N GLU A 20 -1.65 9.01 3.55
CA GLU A 20 -0.40 9.08 4.32
C GLU A 20 -0.41 8.13 5.52
N ARG A 21 -1.55 8.02 6.23
CA ARG A 21 -1.72 7.08 7.34
C ARG A 21 -1.60 5.63 6.89
N LEU A 22 -2.22 5.28 5.76
CA LEU A 22 -2.11 3.93 5.18
C LEU A 22 -0.66 3.60 4.82
N ILE A 23 0.05 4.55 4.22
CA ILE A 23 1.48 4.41 3.88
C ILE A 23 2.32 4.16 5.14
N GLU A 24 2.05 4.87 6.25
CA GLU A 24 2.74 4.63 7.52
C GLU A 24 2.53 3.21 8.05
N LEU A 25 1.29 2.69 7.99
CA LEU A 25 0.96 1.34 8.46
C LEU A 25 1.66 0.27 7.60
N LEU A 26 1.65 0.43 6.28
CA LEU A 26 2.32 -0.49 5.36
C LEU A 26 3.84 -0.46 5.52
N ARG A 27 4.44 0.71 5.73
CA ARG A 27 5.88 0.82 6.02
C ARG A 27 6.25 0.12 7.33
N LYS A 28 5.40 0.18 8.37
CA LYS A 28 5.62 -0.56 9.63
C LYS A 28 5.61 -2.07 9.43
N LYS A 29 4.89 -2.56 8.42
CA LYS A 29 4.88 -3.98 8.00
C LYS A 29 6.09 -4.35 7.12
N GLY A 30 6.92 -3.39 6.73
CA GLY A 30 8.15 -3.60 5.96
C GLY A 30 8.00 -3.36 4.46
N TRP A 31 6.86 -2.83 4.00
CA TRP A 31 6.65 -2.52 2.59
C TRP A 31 7.37 -1.24 2.16
N ASP A 32 7.98 -1.28 0.97
CA ASP A 32 8.50 -0.08 0.29
C ASP A 32 7.38 0.65 -0.44
N VAL A 33 6.83 1.68 0.20
CA VAL A 33 5.65 2.42 -0.26
C VAL A 33 5.92 3.92 -0.26
N GLU A 34 5.43 4.63 -1.28
CA GLU A 34 5.44 6.09 -1.37
C GLU A 34 4.09 6.66 -1.80
N TYR A 35 3.82 7.91 -1.43
CA TYR A 35 2.65 8.63 -1.90
C TYR A 35 2.77 8.96 -3.39
N GLY A 36 1.76 8.61 -4.17
CA GLY A 36 1.69 8.95 -5.59
C GLY A 36 0.81 8.01 -6.39
N ILE A 37 0.66 8.33 -7.67
CA ILE A 37 -0.07 7.52 -8.64
C ILE A 37 0.91 6.96 -9.67
N GLY A 38 0.93 5.65 -9.82
CA GLY A 38 1.77 5.02 -10.83
C GLY A 38 1.64 3.50 -10.79
N ARG A 39 2.51 2.84 -11.55
CA ARG A 39 2.62 1.37 -11.52
C ARG A 39 3.54 0.96 -10.40
N ASN A 40 3.30 -0.22 -9.84
CA ASN A 40 4.24 -0.87 -8.94
C ASN A 40 5.51 -1.23 -9.73
N VAL A 41 6.67 -0.96 -9.15
CA VAL A 41 7.96 -1.12 -9.85
C VAL A 41 8.82 -2.08 -9.05
N ALA A 42 9.26 -3.18 -9.69
CA ALA A 42 10.29 -4.03 -9.10
C ALA A 42 11.55 -3.19 -8.86
N THR A 43 12.06 -3.20 -7.62
CA THR A 43 13.21 -2.39 -7.22
C THR A 43 14.49 -3.22 -7.10
N ASP A 44 14.37 -4.55 -7.14
CA ASP A 44 15.49 -5.49 -7.04
C ASP A 44 15.35 -6.68 -8.01
N VAL A 45 16.46 -7.27 -8.42
CA VAL A 45 16.52 -8.43 -9.34
C VAL A 45 15.85 -9.68 -8.75
N SER A 46 15.88 -9.84 -7.43
CA SER A 46 15.24 -10.95 -6.71
C SER A 46 13.70 -10.97 -6.81
N GLU A 47 13.10 -9.88 -7.28
CA GLU A 47 11.64 -9.71 -7.39
C GLU A 47 11.10 -10.17 -8.74
N PHE A 48 11.98 -10.30 -9.74
CA PHE A 48 11.62 -10.72 -11.08
C PHE A 48 11.18 -12.19 -11.07
N GLY A 49 10.00 -12.46 -11.62
CA GLY A 49 9.37 -13.78 -11.56
C GLY A 49 8.69 -14.10 -10.22
N GLN A 50 8.57 -13.14 -9.30
CA GLN A 50 7.81 -13.25 -8.04
C GLN A 50 6.75 -12.14 -7.92
N GLU A 51 6.52 -11.37 -8.98
CA GLU A 51 5.70 -10.15 -8.94
C GLU A 51 4.27 -10.43 -8.49
N GLU A 52 3.65 -11.50 -8.99
CA GLU A 52 2.28 -11.89 -8.62
C GLU A 52 2.18 -12.20 -7.12
N LYS A 53 3.11 -13.01 -6.61
CA LYS A 53 3.17 -13.37 -5.18
C LYS A 53 3.41 -12.15 -4.29
N ILE A 54 4.29 -11.24 -4.72
CA ILE A 54 4.58 -10.00 -3.99
C ILE A 54 3.36 -9.09 -3.98
N GLN A 55 2.64 -8.99 -5.10
CA GLN A 55 1.41 -8.19 -5.20
C GLN A 55 0.27 -8.78 -4.37
N GLU A 56 0.11 -10.10 -4.34
CA GLU A 56 -0.89 -10.78 -3.50
C GLU A 56 -0.63 -10.52 -2.01
N ALA A 57 0.61 -10.74 -1.56
CA ALA A 57 0.99 -10.48 -0.18
C ALA A 57 0.82 -8.99 0.20
N PHE A 58 1.13 -8.07 -0.71
CA PHE A 58 0.88 -6.65 -0.51
C PHE A 58 -0.61 -6.34 -0.41
N ALA A 59 -1.45 -6.94 -1.25
CA ALA A 59 -2.90 -6.72 -1.25
C ALA A 59 -3.54 -7.18 0.07
N ASP A 60 -3.12 -8.32 0.62
CA ASP A 60 -3.58 -8.81 1.92
C ASP A 60 -3.27 -7.81 3.03
N ASP A 61 -2.02 -7.35 3.10
CA ASP A 61 -1.60 -6.37 4.10
C ASP A 61 -2.24 -4.99 3.90
N PHE A 62 -2.48 -4.59 2.65
CA PHE A 62 -3.22 -3.37 2.32
C PHE A 62 -4.63 -3.42 2.92
N MET A 63 -5.37 -4.51 2.68
CA MET A 63 -6.73 -4.66 3.20
C MET A 63 -6.75 -4.69 4.74
N LEU A 64 -5.78 -5.36 5.37
CA LEU A 64 -5.64 -5.34 6.82
C LEU A 64 -5.41 -3.93 7.37
N CYS A 65 -4.58 -3.14 6.71
CA CYS A 65 -4.33 -1.75 7.12
C CYS A 65 -5.56 -0.85 6.90
N ILE A 66 -6.34 -1.07 5.84
CA ILE A 66 -7.63 -0.39 5.64
C ILE A 66 -8.58 -0.68 6.80
N SER A 67 -8.79 -1.96 7.14
CA SER A 67 -9.66 -2.33 8.25
C SER A 67 -9.19 -1.73 9.58
N GLN A 68 -7.88 -1.72 9.83
CA GLN A 68 -7.32 -1.07 11.03
C GLN A 68 -7.61 0.43 11.06
N MET A 69 -7.52 1.14 9.94
CA MET A 69 -7.83 2.56 9.88
C MET A 69 -9.32 2.85 10.14
N GLU A 70 -10.20 1.99 9.64
CA GLU A 70 -11.65 2.11 9.87
C GLU A 70 -12.00 1.89 11.35
N GLU A 71 -11.35 0.92 12.01
CA GLU A 71 -11.49 0.69 13.46
C GLU A 71 -10.98 1.86 14.30
N ASP A 72 -9.85 2.48 13.92
CA ASP A 72 -9.28 3.66 14.61
C ASP A 72 -10.19 4.91 14.55
N MET A 73 -11.19 4.94 13.65
CA MET A 73 -12.11 6.05 13.41
C MET A 73 -13.50 5.88 14.04
N LEU A 74 -13.75 4.74 14.71
CA LEU A 74 -14.99 4.41 15.43
C LEU A 74 -14.88 4.72 16.94
#